data_AF-A0A449B1I4-F1
#
_entry.id   AF-A0A449B1I4-F1
#
_cell.length_a   1.000
_cell.length_b   1.000
_cell.length_c   1.000
_cell.angle_alpha   90.00
_cell.angle_beta   90.00
_cell.angle_gamma   90.00
#
_symmetry.space_group_name_H-M   'P 1'
#
loop_
_entity.id
_entity.type
_entity.pdbx_description
1 polymer ?
#
loop_
_entity_poly.entity_id
_entity_poly.type
_entity_poly.pdbx_seq_one_letter_code
_entity_poly.pdbx_strand_id
1 'polypeptide(L)'
;MNLNYQIIYFSIIGVSIVIFLIFFFLLVLNLVVKRFVNKLENNYLNVSREQNDFVNSLKRFKALKEQNSNYEQSYNSLLELEGTIYSQKETIDTIYHQIYQLLKRKKIFLAKKTFKDFRKNVTLFFNSIKISDEVIEQVSLNWDNYEGDITDILNKLSLAREYINKNKFILSNIYSDIKNKIDQYNQKISFIDDQWNNQAKFENVSSSISNLIIDLEFLFEYLDNSKLIEFALFTDLPELFENKGSQPPQDNPILFWKNKNKFYKVKEKFNQYQVDAIKKEIVGFYKYFHNCRVLEFKNQVLNLIKNNIFKELQKVNDKLKNNFKIANFVDKKIEIHFKNISFFFEQLKFSDFDSSINLVKEILRTFFEINQILIDYEFQKQQKQVYENGFNEEIDSSLNLYFEIMQNKYLFASEYQENLLQLKSIYEQYFTLELNFIKLEKVWNRWIELICYFVEEIAINQQYEHYFKTAYDLLNKSEKNPLQTNTELSNKLAIFVAKYQYKESFKLLQEYLK
;
A
#
# COMPACT_ATOMS: atom_id res chain seq x y z
N MET A 1 -89.84 -43.41 -30.54
CA MET A 1 -88.45 -43.86 -30.80
C MET A 1 -88.51 -45.34 -31.14
N ASN A 2 -88.09 -45.75 -32.33
CA ASN A 2 -88.35 -47.09 -32.88
C ASN A 2 -87.66 -48.18 -32.03
N LEU A 3 -88.40 -49.19 -31.58
CA LEU A 3 -87.93 -50.28 -30.72
C LEU A 3 -86.66 -50.96 -31.28
N ASN A 4 -86.56 -51.06 -32.61
CA ASN A 4 -85.40 -51.60 -33.32
C ASN A 4 -84.12 -50.78 -33.12
N TYR A 5 -84.18 -49.45 -33.04
CA TYR A 5 -82.99 -48.63 -32.79
C TYR A 5 -82.49 -48.78 -31.36
N GLN A 6 -83.37 -48.99 -30.38
CA GLN A 6 -82.98 -49.23 -28.99
C GLN A 6 -82.27 -50.59 -28.85
N ILE A 7 -82.78 -51.65 -29.50
CA ILE A 7 -82.14 -52.98 -29.48
C ILE A 7 -80.76 -52.94 -30.16
N ILE A 8 -80.62 -52.24 -31.29
CA ILE A 8 -79.33 -52.05 -31.98
C ILE A 8 -78.36 -51.24 -31.11
N TYR A 9 -78.83 -50.18 -30.44
CA TYR A 9 -78.00 -49.37 -29.56
C TYR A 9 -77.51 -50.15 -28.33
N PHE A 10 -78.38 -50.92 -27.67
CA PHE A 10 -78.00 -51.77 -26.53
C PHE A 10 -77.05 -52.91 -26.92
N SER A 11 -77.20 -53.47 -28.13
CA SER A 11 -76.28 -54.50 -28.63
C SER A 11 -74.90 -53.94 -28.99
N ILE A 12 -74.82 -52.74 -29.59
CA ILE A 12 -73.55 -52.04 -29.84
C ILE A 12 -72.84 -51.69 -28.53
N ILE A 13 -73.57 -51.19 -27.52
CA ILE A 13 -73.02 -50.94 -26.18
C ILE A 13 -72.53 -52.24 -25.54
N GLY A 14 -73.31 -53.32 -25.62
CA GLY A 14 -72.93 -54.63 -25.08
C GLY A 14 -71.64 -55.16 -25.70
N VAL A 15 -71.51 -55.12 -27.03
CA VAL A 15 -70.28 -55.51 -27.74
C VAL A 15 -69.10 -54.60 -27.36
N SER A 16 -69.33 -53.30 -27.25
CA SER A 16 -68.29 -52.34 -26.85
C SER A 16 -67.78 -52.58 -25.43
N ILE A 17 -68.67 -52.91 -24.48
CA ILE A 17 -68.30 -53.27 -23.10
C ILE A 17 -67.49 -54.57 -23.08
N VAL A 18 -67.89 -55.59 -23.86
CA VAL A 18 -67.14 -56.86 -23.94
C VAL A 18 -65.75 -56.64 -24.52
N ILE A 19 -65.61 -55.85 -25.60
CA ILE A 19 -64.32 -55.48 -26.18
C ILE A 19 -63.46 -54.71 -25.16
N PHE A 20 -64.05 -53.75 -24.45
CA PHE A 20 -63.36 -52.99 -23.41
C PHE A 20 -62.86 -53.89 -22.27
N LEU A 21 -63.68 -54.84 -21.80
CA LEU A 21 -63.29 -55.81 -20.77
C LEU A 21 -62.16 -56.73 -21.24
N ILE A 22 -62.16 -57.16 -22.51
CA ILE A 22 -61.08 -57.95 -23.10
C ILE A 22 -59.79 -57.12 -23.14
N PHE A 23 -59.85 -55.87 -23.59
CA PHE A 23 -58.68 -54.97 -23.62
C PHE A 23 -58.16 -54.68 -22.20
N PHE A 24 -59.04 -54.43 -21.25
CA PHE A 24 -58.68 -54.21 -19.85
C PHE A 24 -58.00 -55.46 -19.26
N PHE A 25 -58.55 -56.65 -19.51
CA PHE A 25 -57.95 -57.91 -19.09
C PHE A 25 -56.56 -58.14 -19.71
N LEU A 26 -56.40 -57.87 -21.02
CA LEU A 26 -55.10 -57.95 -21.69
C LEU A 26 -54.08 -56.95 -21.13
N LEU A 27 -54.52 -55.74 -20.78
CA LEU A 27 -53.67 -54.71 -20.18
C LEU A 27 -53.22 -55.10 -18.78
N VAL A 28 -54.13 -55.59 -17.93
CA VAL A 28 -53.81 -56.11 -16.59
C VAL A 28 -52.84 -57.29 -16.71
N LEU A 29 -53.08 -58.22 -17.63
CA LEU A 29 -52.22 -59.37 -17.86
C LEU A 29 -50.82 -58.93 -18.32
N ASN A 30 -50.71 -57.94 -19.21
CA ASN A 30 -49.44 -57.39 -19.64
C ASN A 30 -48.67 -56.69 -18.50
N LEU A 31 -49.35 -55.94 -17.64
CA LEU A 31 -48.74 -55.33 -16.44
C LEU A 31 -48.23 -56.38 -15.46
N VAL A 32 -48.97 -57.46 -15.25
CA VAL A 32 -48.55 -58.58 -14.39
C VAL A 32 -47.33 -59.28 -14.97
N VAL A 33 -47.30 -59.54 -16.29
CA VAL A 33 -46.13 -60.12 -16.97
C VAL A 33 -44.93 -59.18 -16.88
N LYS A 34 -45.10 -57.88 -17.09
CA LYS A 34 -44.01 -56.89 -16.99
C LYS A 34 -43.40 -56.84 -15.59
N ARG A 35 -44.24 -56.79 -14.54
CA ARG A 35 -43.76 -56.86 -13.14
C ARG A 35 -43.02 -58.16 -12.85
N PHE A 36 -43.49 -59.26 -13.41
CA PHE A 36 -42.87 -60.57 -13.25
C PHE A 36 -41.49 -60.64 -13.94
N VAL A 37 -41.37 -60.14 -15.16
CA VAL A 37 -40.10 -60.06 -15.92
C VAL A 37 -39.09 -59.19 -15.18
N ASN A 38 -39.46 -57.98 -14.77
CA ASN A 38 -38.55 -57.09 -14.04
C ASN A 38 -38.02 -57.74 -12.75
N LYS A 39 -38.87 -58.48 -12.02
CA LYS A 39 -38.46 -59.18 -10.81
C LYS A 39 -37.52 -60.35 -11.10
N LEU A 40 -37.72 -61.06 -12.20
CA LEU A 40 -36.84 -62.13 -12.67
C LEU A 40 -35.47 -61.57 -13.06
N GLU A 41 -35.43 -60.51 -13.87
CA GLU A 41 -34.19 -59.85 -14.32
C GLU A 41 -33.38 -59.28 -13.15
N ASN A 42 -34.01 -58.56 -12.22
CA ASN A 42 -33.30 -58.02 -11.05
C ASN A 42 -32.66 -59.12 -10.20
N ASN A 43 -33.38 -60.23 -9.94
CA ASN A 43 -32.82 -61.34 -9.18
C ASN A 43 -31.65 -62.01 -9.92
N TYR A 44 -31.78 -62.18 -11.23
CA TYR A 44 -30.72 -62.75 -12.07
C TYR A 44 -29.47 -61.87 -12.09
N LEU A 45 -29.64 -60.55 -12.28
CA LEU A 45 -28.55 -59.58 -12.26
C LEU A 45 -27.81 -59.59 -10.92
N ASN A 46 -28.55 -59.62 -9.81
CA ASN A 46 -27.94 -59.71 -8.48
C ASN A 46 -27.13 -61.01 -8.34
N VAL A 47 -27.67 -62.17 -8.73
CA VAL A 47 -26.95 -63.44 -8.71
C VAL A 47 -25.65 -63.38 -9.52
N SER A 48 -25.69 -62.79 -10.72
CA SER A 48 -24.49 -62.59 -11.54
C SER A 48 -23.47 -61.65 -10.89
N ARG A 49 -23.91 -60.61 -10.19
CA ARG A 49 -23.01 -59.70 -9.46
C ARG A 49 -22.30 -60.42 -8.32
N GLU A 50 -23.05 -61.07 -7.44
CA GLU A 50 -22.48 -61.78 -6.29
C GLU A 50 -21.54 -62.92 -6.71
N GLN A 51 -21.82 -63.60 -7.83
CA GLN A 51 -20.90 -64.61 -8.36
C GLN A 51 -19.56 -63.99 -8.75
N ASN A 52 -19.56 -62.84 -9.42
CA ASN A 52 -18.34 -62.15 -9.79
C ASN A 52 -17.57 -61.69 -8.56
N ASP A 53 -18.27 -61.16 -7.55
CA ASP A 53 -17.68 -60.73 -6.28
C ASP A 53 -17.04 -61.92 -5.55
N PHE A 54 -17.70 -63.08 -5.54
CA PHE A 54 -17.15 -64.34 -5.03
C PHE A 54 -15.90 -64.78 -5.80
N VAL A 55 -15.94 -64.80 -7.14
CA VAL A 55 -14.79 -65.19 -7.98
C VAL A 55 -13.59 -64.27 -7.75
N ASN A 56 -13.82 -62.97 -7.62
CA ASN A 56 -12.77 -62.00 -7.31
C ASN A 56 -12.20 -62.23 -5.90
N SER A 57 -13.05 -62.52 -4.92
CA SER A 57 -12.64 -62.86 -3.56
C SER A 57 -11.82 -64.15 -3.53
N LEU A 58 -12.21 -65.18 -4.27
CA LEU A 58 -11.46 -66.43 -4.39
C LEU A 58 -10.06 -66.19 -4.97
N LYS A 59 -9.93 -65.35 -6.00
CA LYS A 59 -8.62 -64.94 -6.55
C LYS A 59 -7.76 -64.23 -5.52
N ARG A 60 -8.35 -63.30 -4.74
CA ARG A 60 -7.66 -62.59 -3.65
C ARG A 60 -7.16 -63.57 -2.58
N PHE A 61 -7.99 -64.55 -2.19
CA PHE A 61 -7.61 -65.58 -1.21
C PHE A 61 -6.55 -66.54 -1.73
N LYS A 62 -6.53 -66.82 -3.04
CA LYS A 62 -5.43 -67.58 -3.67
C LYS A 62 -4.10 -66.85 -3.48
N ALA A 63 -4.05 -65.56 -3.77
CA ALA A 63 -2.84 -64.75 -3.60
C ALA A 63 -2.41 -64.66 -2.12
N LEU A 64 -3.36 -64.55 -1.19
CA LEU A 64 -3.09 -64.58 0.26
C LEU A 64 -2.44 -65.89 0.71
N LYS A 65 -2.96 -67.03 0.25
CA LYS A 65 -2.41 -68.36 0.54
C LYS A 65 -0.95 -68.46 0.07
N GLU A 66 -0.64 -67.92 -1.10
CA GLU A 66 0.72 -67.96 -1.66
C GLU A 66 1.73 -67.13 -0.83
N GLN A 67 1.25 -66.15 -0.06
CA GLN A 67 2.11 -65.30 0.79
C GLN A 67 2.18 -65.75 2.25
N ASN A 68 1.09 -66.28 2.78
CA ASN A 68 1.02 -66.71 4.16
C ASN A 68 0.16 -67.97 4.28
N SER A 69 0.80 -69.06 4.71
CA SER A 69 0.17 -70.38 4.86
C SER A 69 -1.00 -70.39 5.85
N ASN A 70 -1.11 -69.39 6.74
CA ASN A 70 -2.23 -69.26 7.67
C ASN A 70 -3.60 -69.12 6.97
N TYR A 71 -3.62 -68.68 5.70
CA TYR A 71 -4.86 -68.54 4.92
C TYR A 71 -5.21 -69.78 4.07
N GLU A 72 -4.41 -70.85 4.14
CA GLU A 72 -4.64 -72.06 3.35
C GLU A 72 -6.00 -72.70 3.66
N GLN A 73 -6.39 -72.74 4.93
CA GLN A 73 -7.68 -73.29 5.35
C GLN A 73 -8.85 -72.47 4.81
N SER A 74 -8.79 -71.13 4.91
CA SER A 74 -9.85 -70.25 4.38
C SER A 74 -9.96 -70.33 2.86
N TYR A 75 -8.84 -70.41 2.14
CA TYR A 75 -8.84 -70.58 0.68
C TYR A 75 -9.46 -71.93 0.27
N ASN A 76 -9.10 -73.02 0.93
CA ASN A 76 -9.65 -74.34 0.62
C ASN A 76 -11.17 -74.39 0.87
N SER A 77 -11.65 -73.77 1.96
CA SER A 77 -13.08 -73.63 2.24
C SER A 77 -13.83 -72.86 1.15
N LEU A 78 -13.25 -71.76 0.63
CA LEU A 78 -13.83 -71.01 -0.48
C LEU A 78 -13.78 -71.80 -1.80
N LEU A 79 -12.70 -72.55 -2.05
CA LEU A 79 -12.55 -73.39 -3.24
C LEU A 79 -13.59 -74.53 -3.27
N GLU A 80 -13.91 -75.12 -2.12
CA GLU A 80 -15.00 -76.11 -2.00
C GLU A 80 -16.37 -75.48 -2.30
N LEU A 81 -16.60 -74.23 -1.86
CA LEU A 81 -17.82 -73.48 -2.16
C LEU A 81 -17.93 -73.09 -3.64
N GLU A 82 -16.82 -72.87 -4.34
CA GLU A 82 -16.79 -72.50 -5.76
C GLU A 82 -17.59 -73.48 -6.62
N GLY A 83 -17.34 -74.79 -6.45
CA GLY A 83 -18.07 -75.82 -7.21
C GLY A 83 -19.58 -75.79 -6.95
N THR A 84 -19.98 -75.49 -5.72
CA THR A 84 -21.39 -75.37 -5.32
C THR A 84 -22.04 -74.13 -5.94
N ILE A 85 -21.37 -72.97 -5.86
CA ILE A 85 -21.86 -71.69 -6.37
C ILE A 85 -21.98 -71.72 -7.90
N TYR A 86 -20.99 -72.28 -8.62
CA TYR A 86 -21.06 -72.44 -10.08
C TYR A 86 -22.21 -73.34 -10.51
N SER A 87 -22.36 -74.51 -9.88
CA SER A 87 -23.45 -75.45 -10.18
C SER A 87 -24.83 -74.83 -9.92
N GLN A 88 -24.98 -74.09 -8.83
CA GLN A 88 -26.21 -73.36 -8.52
C GLN A 88 -26.48 -72.25 -9.54
N LYS A 89 -25.46 -71.49 -9.97
CA LYS A 89 -25.59 -70.46 -11.01
C LYS A 89 -26.03 -71.06 -12.34
N GLU A 90 -25.39 -72.14 -12.80
CA GLU A 90 -25.72 -72.81 -14.06
C GLU A 90 -27.18 -73.32 -14.04
N THR A 91 -27.61 -73.83 -12.88
CA THR A 91 -29.01 -74.22 -12.65
C THR A 91 -29.94 -73.01 -12.74
N ILE A 92 -29.59 -71.88 -12.12
CA ILE A 92 -30.36 -70.63 -12.20
C ILE A 92 -30.44 -70.12 -13.64
N ASP A 93 -29.36 -70.19 -14.41
CA ASP A 93 -29.28 -69.73 -15.81
C ASP A 93 -30.18 -70.57 -16.72
N THR A 94 -30.12 -71.88 -16.53
CA THR A 94 -31.00 -72.83 -17.23
C THR A 94 -32.46 -72.53 -16.93
N ILE A 95 -32.83 -72.34 -15.65
CA ILE A 95 -34.20 -72.05 -15.24
C ILE A 95 -34.64 -70.66 -15.75
N TYR A 96 -33.76 -69.65 -15.70
CA TYR A 96 -34.01 -68.31 -16.22
C TYR A 96 -34.36 -68.35 -17.71
N HIS A 97 -33.55 -69.04 -18.52
CA HIS A 97 -33.82 -69.23 -19.94
C HIS A 97 -35.10 -70.02 -20.20
N GLN A 98 -35.40 -71.04 -19.40
CA GLN A 98 -36.68 -71.77 -19.49
C GLN A 98 -37.88 -70.85 -19.22
N ILE A 99 -37.82 -70.01 -18.18
CA ILE A 99 -38.89 -69.04 -17.88
C ILE A 99 -39.05 -68.05 -19.04
N TYR A 100 -37.95 -67.53 -19.58
CA TYR A 100 -37.99 -66.60 -20.70
C TYR A 100 -38.63 -67.24 -21.95
N GLN A 101 -38.28 -68.49 -22.27
CA GLN A 101 -38.91 -69.24 -23.37
C GLN A 101 -40.41 -69.48 -23.12
N LEU A 102 -40.82 -69.79 -21.88
CA LEU A 102 -42.22 -69.97 -21.51
C LEU A 102 -43.02 -68.66 -21.65
N LEU A 103 -42.44 -67.53 -21.25
CA LEU A 103 -43.02 -66.20 -21.43
C LEU A 103 -43.16 -65.83 -22.90
N LYS A 104 -42.12 -66.09 -23.72
CA LYS A 104 -42.17 -65.89 -25.19
C LYS A 104 -43.29 -66.70 -25.84
N ARG A 105 -43.54 -67.92 -25.34
CA ARG A 105 -44.64 -68.81 -25.77
C ARG A 105 -45.99 -68.47 -25.11
N LYS A 106 -46.10 -67.35 -24.37
CA LYS A 106 -47.30 -66.90 -23.64
C LYS A 106 -47.84 -67.91 -22.60
N LYS A 107 -47.01 -68.85 -22.13
CA LYS A 107 -47.39 -69.87 -21.13
C LYS A 107 -47.18 -69.35 -19.69
N ILE A 108 -47.94 -68.33 -19.31
CA ILE A 108 -47.74 -67.56 -18.05
C ILE A 108 -47.88 -68.43 -16.79
N PHE A 109 -48.85 -69.35 -16.76
CA PHE A 109 -49.04 -70.22 -15.57
C PHE A 109 -47.86 -71.17 -15.34
N LEU A 110 -47.32 -71.76 -16.41
CA LEU A 110 -46.13 -72.60 -16.35
C LEU A 110 -44.90 -71.77 -15.97
N ALA A 111 -44.73 -70.57 -16.55
CA ALA A 111 -43.67 -69.65 -16.17
C ALA A 111 -43.73 -69.29 -14.67
N LYS A 112 -44.92 -69.06 -14.11
CA LYS A 112 -45.13 -68.79 -12.68
C LYS A 112 -44.79 -70.00 -11.79
N LYS A 113 -45.05 -71.23 -12.26
CA LYS A 113 -44.65 -72.45 -11.55
C LYS A 113 -43.13 -72.58 -11.52
N THR A 114 -42.49 -72.49 -12.68
CA THR A 114 -41.02 -72.54 -12.83
C THR A 114 -40.30 -71.41 -12.07
N PHE A 115 -40.95 -70.25 -11.89
CA PHE A 115 -40.42 -69.16 -11.07
C PHE A 115 -40.32 -69.50 -9.58
N LYS A 116 -41.16 -70.40 -9.05
CA LYS A 116 -40.98 -70.87 -7.68
C LYS A 116 -39.67 -71.66 -7.55
N ASP A 117 -39.37 -72.47 -8.55
CA ASP A 117 -38.11 -73.24 -8.62
C ASP A 117 -36.92 -72.31 -8.80
N PHE A 118 -37.04 -71.28 -9.66
CA PHE A 118 -36.04 -70.21 -9.77
C PHE A 118 -35.78 -69.54 -8.42
N ARG A 119 -36.82 -69.11 -7.70
CA ARG A 119 -36.67 -68.45 -6.40
C ARG A 119 -36.00 -69.36 -5.37
N LYS A 120 -36.34 -70.66 -5.36
CA LYS A 120 -35.71 -71.64 -4.46
C LYS A 120 -34.21 -71.74 -4.72
N ASN A 121 -33.80 -71.85 -5.99
CA ASN A 121 -32.39 -71.93 -6.36
C ASN A 121 -31.65 -70.60 -6.10
N VAL A 122 -32.28 -69.45 -6.34
CA VAL A 122 -31.73 -68.14 -5.95
C VAL A 122 -31.51 -68.07 -4.43
N THR A 123 -32.44 -68.54 -3.61
CA THR A 123 -32.26 -68.58 -2.15
C THR A 123 -31.12 -69.53 -1.75
N LEU A 124 -30.99 -70.69 -2.38
CA LEU A 124 -29.86 -71.60 -2.13
C LEU A 124 -28.52 -70.94 -2.50
N PHE A 125 -28.47 -70.25 -3.63
CA PHE A 125 -27.31 -69.48 -4.07
C PHE A 125 -26.91 -68.41 -3.05
N PHE A 126 -27.85 -67.58 -2.61
CA PHE A 126 -27.55 -66.54 -1.61
C PHE A 126 -27.18 -67.12 -0.24
N ASN A 127 -27.66 -68.31 0.13
CA ASN A 127 -27.19 -68.98 1.33
C ASN A 127 -25.71 -69.41 1.19
N SER A 128 -25.32 -69.91 0.02
CA SER A 128 -23.92 -70.26 -0.26
C SER A 128 -23.02 -69.01 -0.31
N ILE A 129 -23.48 -67.90 -0.87
CA ILE A 129 -22.78 -66.60 -0.81
C ILE A 129 -22.62 -66.13 0.63
N LYS A 130 -23.66 -66.21 1.45
CA LYS A 130 -23.56 -65.81 2.86
C LYS A 130 -22.49 -66.61 3.61
N ILE A 131 -22.38 -67.91 3.34
CA ILE A 131 -21.33 -68.75 3.94
C ILE A 131 -19.94 -68.29 3.45
N SER A 132 -19.80 -67.92 2.17
CA SER A 132 -18.53 -67.35 1.70
C SER A 132 -18.20 -66.00 2.35
N ASP A 133 -19.20 -65.15 2.57
CA ASP A 133 -19.01 -63.84 3.19
C ASP A 133 -18.48 -63.97 4.63
N GLU A 134 -18.97 -64.94 5.40
CA GLU A 134 -18.49 -65.23 6.76
C GLU A 134 -17.00 -65.65 6.78
N VAL A 135 -16.52 -66.32 5.73
CA VAL A 135 -15.09 -66.67 5.56
C VAL A 135 -14.26 -65.45 5.13
N ILE A 136 -14.84 -64.57 4.32
CA ILE A 136 -14.18 -63.36 3.78
C ILE A 136 -14.06 -62.26 4.85
N GLU A 137 -15.07 -62.11 5.72
CA GLU A 137 -15.19 -61.03 6.70
C GLU A 137 -13.95 -60.93 7.61
N GLN A 138 -13.34 -62.07 7.96
CA GLN A 138 -12.13 -62.14 8.79
C GLN A 138 -10.88 -61.49 8.16
N VAL A 139 -10.87 -61.27 6.83
CA VAL A 139 -9.72 -60.73 6.08
C VAL A 139 -10.05 -59.41 5.37
N SER A 140 -11.34 -59.12 5.18
CA SER A 140 -11.87 -57.91 4.50
C SER A 140 -11.26 -56.59 4.98
N LEU A 141 -11.00 -56.46 6.29
CA LEU A 141 -10.40 -55.28 6.91
C LEU A 141 -9.11 -54.83 6.24
N ASN A 142 -8.27 -55.75 5.77
CA ASN A 142 -7.02 -55.38 5.12
C ASN A 142 -7.23 -54.89 3.68
N TRP A 143 -8.30 -55.34 3.01
CA TRP A 143 -8.64 -54.87 1.68
C TRP A 143 -9.25 -53.48 1.72
N ASP A 144 -10.20 -53.21 2.60
CA ASP A 144 -10.92 -51.93 2.59
C ASP A 144 -10.05 -50.73 3.05
N ASN A 145 -8.88 -50.98 3.65
CA ASN A 145 -8.03 -49.93 4.26
C ASN A 145 -7.48 -48.88 3.28
N TYR A 146 -7.26 -49.20 2.00
CA TYR A 146 -6.53 -48.31 1.06
C TYR A 146 -7.35 -47.85 -0.14
N GLU A 147 -8.61 -48.28 -0.28
CA GLU A 147 -9.46 -47.91 -1.41
C GLU A 147 -9.67 -46.39 -1.49
N GLY A 148 -9.88 -45.75 -0.33
CA GLY A 148 -10.01 -44.29 -0.22
C GLY A 148 -8.74 -43.56 -0.65
N ASP A 149 -7.57 -43.97 -0.15
CA ASP A 149 -6.29 -43.35 -0.48
C ASP A 149 -5.95 -43.45 -1.96
N ILE A 150 -6.17 -44.64 -2.57
CA ILE A 150 -5.93 -44.87 -4.01
C ILE A 150 -6.85 -43.98 -4.84
N THR A 151 -8.14 -43.90 -4.47
CA THR A 151 -9.13 -43.06 -5.15
C THR A 151 -8.76 -41.58 -5.05
N ASP A 152 -8.35 -41.11 -3.87
CA ASP A 152 -7.92 -39.73 -3.65
C ASP A 152 -6.66 -39.38 -4.44
N ILE A 153 -5.68 -40.29 -4.51
CA ILE A 153 -4.48 -40.13 -5.32
C ILE A 153 -4.82 -40.02 -6.81
N LEU A 154 -5.68 -40.90 -7.33
CA LEU A 154 -6.13 -40.86 -8.72
C LEU A 154 -6.87 -39.56 -9.04
N ASN A 155 -7.74 -39.11 -8.14
CA ASN A 155 -8.45 -37.82 -8.26
C ASN A 155 -7.45 -36.65 -8.32
N LYS A 156 -6.48 -36.61 -7.40
CA LYS A 156 -5.41 -35.61 -7.39
C LYS A 156 -4.61 -35.62 -8.71
N LEU A 157 -4.19 -36.78 -9.19
CA LEU A 157 -3.46 -36.90 -10.46
C LEU A 157 -4.29 -36.44 -11.67
N SER A 158 -5.60 -36.70 -11.67
CA SER A 158 -6.53 -36.20 -12.68
C SER A 158 -6.60 -34.67 -12.68
N LEU A 159 -6.75 -34.06 -11.49
CA LEU A 159 -6.74 -32.60 -11.33
C LEU A 159 -5.42 -31.98 -11.79
N ALA A 160 -4.28 -32.58 -11.43
CA ALA A 160 -2.97 -32.16 -11.88
C ALA A 160 -2.85 -32.20 -13.41
N ARG A 161 -3.34 -33.27 -14.04
CA ARG A 161 -3.37 -33.43 -15.50
C ARG A 161 -4.27 -32.39 -16.17
N GLU A 162 -5.44 -32.13 -15.62
CA GLU A 162 -6.35 -31.10 -16.12
C GLU A 162 -5.70 -29.71 -16.05
N TYR A 163 -5.06 -29.39 -14.92
CA TYR A 163 -4.36 -28.13 -14.72
C TYR A 163 -3.27 -27.92 -15.78
N ILE A 164 -2.37 -28.89 -15.98
CA ILE A 164 -1.27 -28.71 -16.95
C ILE A 164 -1.78 -28.61 -18.38
N ASN A 165 -2.87 -29.29 -18.73
CA ASN A 165 -3.46 -29.23 -20.06
C ASN A 165 -4.11 -27.87 -20.32
N LYS A 166 -4.84 -27.32 -19.34
CA LYS A 166 -5.39 -25.96 -19.42
C LYS A 166 -4.30 -24.90 -19.58
N ASN A 167 -3.14 -25.12 -18.96
CA ASN A 167 -2.03 -24.17 -18.96
C ASN A 167 -0.90 -24.54 -19.93
N LYS A 168 -1.12 -25.47 -20.88
CA LYS A 168 -0.09 -26.00 -21.78
C LYS A 168 0.69 -24.91 -22.52
N PHE A 169 0.00 -23.88 -22.99
CA PHE A 169 0.63 -22.77 -23.72
C PHE A 169 1.45 -21.86 -22.82
N ILE A 170 1.02 -21.66 -21.57
CA ILE A 170 1.76 -20.86 -20.60
C ILE A 170 3.01 -21.64 -20.20
N LEU A 171 2.86 -22.90 -19.79
CA LEU A 171 3.92 -23.76 -19.28
C LEU A 171 4.76 -24.41 -20.39
N SER A 172 4.97 -23.74 -21.51
CA SER A 172 5.53 -24.34 -22.74
C SER A 172 6.86 -25.08 -22.53
N ASN A 173 7.74 -24.56 -21.67
CA ASN A 173 9.05 -25.13 -21.43
C ASN A 173 9.01 -26.27 -20.40
N ILE A 174 8.18 -26.13 -19.35
CA ILE A 174 8.13 -27.11 -18.26
C ILE A 174 7.01 -28.17 -18.41
N TYR A 175 6.08 -27.99 -19.34
CA TYR A 175 4.90 -28.84 -19.53
C TYR A 175 5.26 -30.32 -19.70
N SER A 176 6.24 -30.61 -20.57
CA SER A 176 6.65 -31.99 -20.85
C SER A 176 7.17 -32.69 -19.60
N ASP A 177 7.97 -32.00 -18.80
CA ASP A 177 8.57 -32.56 -17.58
C ASP A 177 7.51 -32.84 -16.52
N ILE A 178 6.58 -31.89 -16.29
CA ILE A 178 5.48 -32.09 -15.34
C ILE A 178 4.54 -33.21 -15.81
N LYS A 179 4.22 -33.24 -17.11
CA LYS A 179 3.39 -34.30 -17.71
C LYS A 179 4.05 -35.67 -17.49
N ASN A 180 5.34 -35.79 -17.74
CA ASN A 180 6.07 -37.03 -17.53
C ASN A 180 6.06 -37.47 -16.06
N LYS A 181 6.20 -36.55 -15.10
CA LYS A 181 6.05 -36.86 -13.67
C LYS A 181 4.64 -37.36 -13.33
N ILE A 182 3.60 -36.71 -13.82
CA ILE A 182 2.21 -37.15 -13.64
C ILE A 182 1.99 -38.54 -14.25
N ASP A 183 2.53 -38.80 -15.45
CA ASP A 183 2.42 -40.09 -16.12
C ASP A 183 3.15 -41.19 -15.33
N GLN A 184 4.32 -40.91 -14.75
CA GLN A 184 5.05 -41.81 -13.86
C GLN A 184 4.29 -42.11 -12.57
N TYR A 185 3.68 -41.10 -11.94
CA TYR A 185 2.87 -41.32 -10.74
C TYR A 185 1.59 -42.12 -11.03
N ASN A 186 0.96 -41.92 -12.19
CA ASN A 186 -0.14 -42.76 -12.65
C ASN A 186 0.28 -44.24 -12.79
N GLN A 187 1.46 -44.50 -13.36
CA GLN A 187 2.00 -45.87 -13.44
C GLN A 187 2.27 -46.46 -12.05
N LYS A 188 2.83 -45.66 -11.13
CA LYS A 188 3.08 -46.10 -9.75
C LYS A 188 1.78 -46.46 -9.03
N ILE A 189 0.73 -45.63 -9.09
CA ILE A 189 -0.54 -45.94 -8.42
C ILE A 189 -1.23 -47.15 -9.05
N SER A 190 -1.18 -47.32 -10.37
CA SER A 190 -1.70 -48.55 -11.01
C SER A 190 -0.95 -49.80 -10.57
N PHE A 191 0.36 -49.71 -10.35
CA PHE A 191 1.15 -50.82 -9.80
C PHE A 191 0.80 -51.11 -8.34
N ILE A 192 0.60 -50.06 -7.52
CA ILE A 192 0.17 -50.21 -6.12
C ILE A 192 -1.22 -50.85 -6.06
N ASP A 193 -2.15 -50.40 -6.89
CA ASP A 193 -3.50 -50.96 -7.00
C ASP A 193 -3.45 -52.45 -7.37
N ASP A 194 -2.61 -52.85 -8.33
CA ASP A 194 -2.41 -54.28 -8.64
C ASP A 194 -1.82 -55.07 -7.46
N GLN A 195 -0.83 -54.51 -6.76
CA GLN A 195 -0.24 -55.15 -5.57
C GLN A 195 -1.23 -55.34 -4.42
N TRP A 196 -2.11 -54.36 -4.24
CA TRP A 196 -3.21 -54.39 -3.30
C TRP A 196 -4.29 -55.36 -3.81
N ASN A 197 -5.05 -55.00 -4.82
CA ASN A 197 -6.23 -55.75 -5.26
C ASN A 197 -5.97 -57.19 -5.72
N ASN A 198 -4.84 -57.47 -6.37
CA ASN A 198 -4.59 -58.75 -7.02
C ASN A 198 -3.51 -59.60 -6.34
N GLN A 199 -2.53 -58.97 -5.67
CA GLN A 199 -1.35 -59.69 -5.17
C GLN A 199 -1.29 -59.86 -3.65
N ALA A 200 -2.23 -59.39 -2.82
CA ALA A 200 -2.16 -59.63 -1.37
C ALA A 200 -1.02 -58.90 -0.60
N LYS A 201 -0.29 -57.95 -1.21
CA LYS A 201 0.94 -57.36 -0.63
C LYS A 201 0.73 -56.13 0.26
N PHE A 202 -0.10 -56.25 1.30
CA PHE A 202 -0.54 -55.09 2.11
C PHE A 202 0.58 -54.25 2.75
N GLU A 203 1.65 -54.86 3.27
CA GLU A 203 2.75 -54.12 3.92
C GLU A 203 3.51 -53.24 2.93
N ASN A 204 3.74 -53.74 1.70
CA ASN A 204 4.39 -52.98 0.63
C ASN A 204 3.50 -51.84 0.12
N VAL A 205 2.18 -52.06 0.09
CA VAL A 205 1.19 -51.06 -0.34
C VAL A 205 1.21 -49.85 0.60
N SER A 206 1.24 -50.07 1.92
CA SER A 206 1.25 -48.99 2.91
C SER A 206 2.40 -48.01 2.74
N SER A 207 3.63 -48.55 2.62
CA SER A 207 4.84 -47.73 2.43
C SER A 207 4.85 -47.04 1.06
N SER A 208 4.36 -47.72 0.02
CA SER A 208 4.29 -47.17 -1.34
C SER A 208 3.27 -46.04 -1.46
N ILE A 209 2.09 -46.18 -0.83
CA ILE A 209 1.06 -45.12 -0.75
C ILE A 209 1.63 -43.92 0.00
N SER A 210 2.22 -44.13 1.18
CA SER A 210 2.81 -43.05 1.97
C SER A 210 3.86 -42.25 1.18
N ASN A 211 4.77 -42.95 0.49
CA ASN A 211 5.78 -42.32 -0.35
C ASN A 211 5.16 -41.56 -1.53
N LEU A 212 4.11 -42.11 -2.15
CA LEU A 212 3.43 -41.48 -3.27
C LEU A 212 2.65 -40.23 -2.83
N ILE A 213 2.07 -40.22 -1.62
CA ILE A 213 1.42 -39.04 -1.04
C ILE A 213 2.43 -37.91 -0.89
N ILE A 214 3.61 -38.18 -0.33
CA ILE A 214 4.70 -37.21 -0.19
C ILE A 214 5.17 -36.69 -1.56
N ASP A 215 5.38 -37.60 -2.52
CA ASP A 215 5.75 -37.25 -3.90
C ASP A 215 4.70 -36.32 -4.55
N LEU A 216 3.41 -36.55 -4.29
CA LEU A 216 2.32 -35.71 -4.77
C LEU A 216 2.29 -34.35 -4.11
N GLU A 217 2.55 -34.24 -2.81
CA GLU A 217 2.65 -32.94 -2.13
C GLU A 217 3.71 -32.06 -2.80
N PHE A 218 4.89 -32.61 -3.10
CA PHE A 218 5.92 -31.90 -3.86
C PHE A 218 5.48 -31.55 -5.27
N LEU A 219 4.75 -32.43 -5.96
CA LEU A 219 4.20 -32.12 -7.28
C LEU A 219 3.21 -30.95 -7.22
N PHE A 220 2.30 -30.92 -6.25
CA PHE A 220 1.31 -29.85 -6.12
C PHE A 220 1.95 -28.52 -5.73
N GLU A 221 2.92 -28.53 -4.83
CA GLU A 221 3.72 -27.34 -4.54
C GLU A 221 4.41 -26.81 -5.82
N TYR A 222 4.93 -27.72 -6.65
CA TYR A 222 5.53 -27.38 -7.93
C TYR A 222 4.50 -26.82 -8.92
N LEU A 223 3.30 -27.42 -9.01
CA LEU A 223 2.21 -26.95 -9.87
C LEU A 223 1.75 -25.55 -9.49
N ASP A 224 1.60 -25.26 -8.20
CA ASP A 224 1.19 -23.94 -7.70
C ASP A 224 2.18 -22.84 -8.11
N ASN A 225 3.46 -23.19 -8.24
CA ASN A 225 4.53 -22.26 -8.58
C ASN A 225 5.00 -22.36 -10.04
N SER A 226 4.42 -23.28 -10.82
CA SER A 226 4.87 -23.62 -12.18
C SER A 226 4.88 -22.41 -13.12
N LYS A 227 3.85 -21.57 -13.08
CA LYS A 227 3.77 -20.34 -13.90
C LYS A 227 4.87 -19.34 -13.55
N LEU A 228 5.12 -19.12 -12.26
CA LEU A 228 6.18 -18.20 -11.82
C LEU A 228 7.55 -18.71 -12.26
N ILE A 229 7.80 -20.02 -12.14
CA ILE A 229 9.04 -20.65 -12.58
C ILE A 229 9.19 -20.52 -14.10
N GLU A 230 8.13 -20.79 -14.87
CA GLU A 230 8.11 -20.65 -16.32
C GLU A 230 8.47 -19.22 -16.75
N PHE A 231 7.73 -18.22 -16.27
CA PHE A 231 7.98 -16.82 -16.63
C PHE A 231 9.36 -16.36 -16.20
N ALA A 232 9.75 -16.62 -14.96
CA ALA A 232 11.04 -16.17 -14.44
C ALA A 232 12.23 -16.82 -15.17
N LEU A 233 12.26 -18.15 -15.30
CA LEU A 233 13.43 -18.86 -15.84
C LEU A 233 13.48 -18.89 -17.38
N PHE A 234 12.34 -18.77 -18.06
CA PHE A 234 12.27 -18.96 -19.50
C PHE A 234 11.86 -17.70 -20.27
N THR A 235 11.34 -16.68 -19.60
CA THR A 235 10.97 -15.39 -20.24
C THR A 235 11.79 -14.23 -19.68
N ASP A 236 11.56 -13.85 -18.42
CA ASP A 236 12.02 -12.59 -17.85
C ASP A 236 13.54 -12.55 -17.61
N LEU A 237 14.08 -13.52 -16.88
CA LEU A 237 15.52 -13.54 -16.57
C LEU A 237 16.39 -13.75 -17.81
N PRO A 238 16.06 -14.64 -18.77
CA PRO A 238 16.77 -14.71 -20.04
C PRO A 238 16.86 -13.34 -20.73
N GLU A 239 15.74 -12.63 -20.87
CA GLU A 239 15.70 -11.31 -21.49
C GLU A 239 16.60 -10.32 -20.75
N LEU A 240 16.55 -10.29 -19.41
CA LEU A 240 17.42 -9.43 -18.61
C LEU A 240 18.92 -9.74 -18.80
N PHE A 241 19.28 -11.03 -18.84
CA PHE A 241 20.67 -11.47 -19.06
C PHE A 241 21.15 -11.29 -20.51
N GLU A 242 20.26 -11.22 -21.48
CA GLU A 242 20.57 -10.91 -22.88
C GLU A 242 20.71 -9.41 -23.09
N ASN A 243 19.72 -8.63 -22.65
CA ASN A 243 19.72 -7.17 -22.74
C ASN A 243 20.95 -6.55 -22.04
N LYS A 244 21.27 -7.00 -20.83
CA LYS A 244 22.49 -6.56 -20.12
C LYS A 244 23.77 -7.26 -20.60
N GLY A 245 23.66 -8.34 -21.36
CA GLY A 245 24.81 -9.07 -21.89
C GLY A 245 25.52 -8.34 -23.05
N SER A 246 24.78 -7.54 -23.81
CA SER A 246 25.35 -6.72 -24.90
C SER A 246 26.21 -5.56 -24.37
N GLN A 247 25.90 -5.07 -23.17
CA GLN A 247 26.64 -4.03 -22.46
C GLN A 247 26.72 -4.39 -20.97
N PRO A 248 27.63 -5.32 -20.59
CA PRO A 248 27.76 -5.74 -19.21
C PRO A 248 28.16 -4.55 -18.33
N PRO A 249 27.78 -4.55 -17.04
CA PRO A 249 28.15 -3.49 -16.11
C PRO A 249 29.68 -3.30 -16.11
N GLN A 250 30.15 -2.10 -16.48
CA GLN A 250 31.58 -1.81 -16.65
C GLN A 250 32.36 -2.05 -15.35
N ASP A 251 31.73 -1.77 -14.21
CA ASP A 251 32.37 -1.85 -12.90
C ASP A 251 32.57 -3.31 -12.43
N ASN A 252 31.84 -4.29 -12.98
CA ASN A 252 32.02 -5.71 -12.59
C ASN A 252 31.55 -6.74 -13.64
N PRO A 253 32.24 -6.84 -14.79
CA PRO A 253 31.86 -7.78 -15.85
C PRO A 253 32.03 -9.26 -15.43
N ILE A 254 33.00 -9.58 -14.58
CA ILE A 254 33.25 -10.95 -14.10
C ILE A 254 32.05 -11.47 -13.29
N LEU A 255 31.52 -10.64 -12.38
CA LEU A 255 30.36 -11.01 -11.57
C LEU A 255 29.11 -11.22 -12.42
N PHE A 256 28.93 -10.43 -13.48
CA PHE A 256 27.84 -10.63 -14.45
C PHE A 256 27.90 -12.02 -15.07
N TRP A 257 29.04 -12.38 -15.68
CA TRP A 257 29.20 -13.69 -16.32
C TRP A 257 29.07 -14.86 -15.33
N LYS A 258 29.56 -14.69 -14.10
CA LYS A 258 29.35 -15.68 -13.03
C LYS A 258 27.86 -15.90 -12.72
N ASN A 259 27.07 -14.83 -12.60
CA ASN A 259 25.63 -14.93 -12.36
C ASN A 259 24.88 -15.50 -13.56
N LYS A 260 25.25 -15.11 -14.79
CA LYS A 260 24.67 -15.64 -16.02
C LYS A 260 24.91 -17.15 -16.16
N ASN A 261 26.13 -17.61 -15.90
CA ASN A 261 26.45 -19.05 -15.91
C ASN A 261 25.71 -19.82 -14.81
N LYS A 262 25.55 -19.23 -13.62
CA LYS A 262 24.74 -19.82 -12.54
C LYS A 262 23.28 -19.94 -12.95
N PHE A 263 22.73 -18.88 -13.55
CA PHE A 263 21.36 -18.84 -14.06
C PHE A 263 21.10 -19.96 -15.07
N TYR A 264 21.94 -20.12 -16.10
CA TYR A 264 21.74 -21.19 -17.08
C TYR A 264 21.82 -22.59 -16.47
N LYS A 265 22.69 -22.83 -15.47
CA LYS A 265 22.71 -24.10 -14.74
C LYS A 265 21.41 -24.36 -13.98
N VAL A 266 20.84 -23.34 -13.33
CA VAL A 266 19.55 -23.45 -12.65
C VAL A 266 18.42 -23.68 -13.66
N LYS A 267 18.43 -22.98 -14.79
CA LYS A 267 17.47 -23.14 -15.88
C LYS A 267 17.49 -24.54 -16.48
N GLU A 268 18.66 -25.13 -16.72
CA GLU A 268 18.78 -26.48 -17.29
C GLU A 268 18.39 -27.58 -16.31
N LYS A 269 18.68 -27.41 -15.02
CA LYS A 269 18.47 -28.42 -13.98
C LYS A 269 17.28 -28.13 -13.07
N PHE A 270 16.37 -27.22 -13.46
CA PHE A 270 15.29 -26.73 -12.62
C PHE A 270 14.44 -27.88 -12.02
N ASN A 271 14.21 -28.94 -12.79
CA ASN A 271 13.41 -30.10 -12.41
C ASN A 271 14.04 -31.00 -11.33
N GLN A 272 15.33 -30.78 -11.01
CA GLN A 272 16.10 -31.48 -9.96
C GLN A 272 16.07 -30.74 -8.62
N TYR A 273 15.63 -29.49 -8.59
CA TYR A 273 15.58 -28.67 -7.39
C TYR A 273 14.19 -28.71 -6.73
N GLN A 274 14.16 -28.57 -5.40
CA GLN A 274 12.94 -28.25 -4.69
C GLN A 274 12.47 -26.83 -5.06
N VAL A 275 11.16 -26.58 -5.00
CA VAL A 275 10.54 -25.31 -5.38
C VAL A 275 11.16 -24.14 -4.63
N ASP A 276 11.37 -24.26 -3.32
CA ASP A 276 11.98 -23.22 -2.49
C ASP A 276 13.42 -22.88 -2.91
N ALA A 277 14.20 -23.88 -3.32
CA ALA A 277 15.55 -23.65 -3.84
C ALA A 277 15.51 -22.86 -5.15
N ILE A 278 14.59 -23.19 -6.07
CA ILE A 278 14.40 -22.47 -7.33
C ILE A 278 13.97 -21.02 -7.06
N LYS A 279 13.00 -20.81 -6.16
CA LYS A 279 12.53 -19.47 -5.76
C LYS A 279 13.68 -18.62 -5.22
N LYS A 280 14.49 -19.18 -4.33
CA LYS A 280 15.64 -18.50 -3.74
C LYS A 280 16.65 -18.06 -4.81
N GLU A 281 16.91 -18.92 -5.78
CA GLU A 281 17.79 -18.61 -6.91
C GLU A 281 17.21 -17.50 -7.81
N ILE A 282 15.93 -17.59 -8.19
CA ILE A 282 15.23 -16.55 -8.96
C ILE A 282 15.33 -15.19 -8.27
N VAL A 283 15.01 -15.13 -6.98
CA VAL A 283 15.11 -13.89 -6.18
C VAL A 283 16.55 -13.39 -6.13
N GLY A 284 17.53 -14.29 -6.04
CA GLY A 284 18.95 -13.95 -6.09
C GLY A 284 19.35 -13.23 -7.39
N PHE A 285 18.88 -13.71 -8.54
CA PHE A 285 19.15 -13.08 -9.83
C PHE A 285 18.48 -11.71 -9.96
N TYR A 286 17.22 -11.56 -9.54
CA TYR A 286 16.56 -10.26 -9.54
C TYR A 286 17.23 -9.24 -8.61
N LYS A 287 17.64 -9.66 -7.41
CA LYS A 287 18.42 -8.82 -6.49
C LYS A 287 19.74 -8.38 -7.11
N TYR A 288 20.41 -9.25 -7.84
CA TYR A 288 21.62 -8.90 -8.57
C TYR A 288 21.37 -7.75 -9.58
N PHE A 289 20.36 -7.89 -10.45
CA PHE A 289 20.01 -6.83 -11.41
C PHE A 289 19.56 -5.53 -10.74
N HIS A 290 18.78 -5.62 -9.67
CA HIS A 290 18.39 -4.45 -8.89
C HIS A 290 19.60 -3.71 -8.34
N ASN A 291 20.58 -4.42 -7.77
CA ASN A 291 21.81 -3.83 -7.26
C ASN A 291 22.64 -3.18 -8.36
N CYS A 292 22.74 -3.81 -9.54
CA CYS A 292 23.38 -3.19 -10.71
C CYS A 292 22.70 -1.88 -11.09
N ARG A 293 21.37 -1.84 -11.14
CA ARG A 293 20.60 -0.62 -11.47
C ARG A 293 20.77 0.48 -10.42
N VAL A 294 20.79 0.13 -9.13
CA VAL A 294 21.05 1.08 -8.04
C VAL A 294 22.45 1.68 -8.19
N LEU A 295 23.44 0.86 -8.53
CA LEU A 295 24.81 1.32 -8.73
C LEU A 295 24.95 2.24 -9.96
N GLU A 296 24.32 1.88 -11.08
CA GLU A 296 24.20 2.73 -12.28
C GLU A 296 23.59 4.09 -11.92
N PHE A 297 22.49 4.10 -11.17
CA PHE A 297 21.85 5.32 -10.69
C PHE A 297 22.76 6.15 -9.77
N LYS A 298 23.40 5.51 -8.78
CA LYS A 298 24.35 6.18 -7.88
C LYS A 298 25.48 6.85 -8.67
N ASN A 299 26.05 6.17 -9.67
CA ASN A 299 27.10 6.72 -10.52
C ASN A 299 26.61 7.90 -11.37
N GLN A 300 25.41 7.80 -11.95
CA GLN A 300 24.81 8.91 -12.72
C GLN A 300 24.61 10.16 -11.85
N VAL A 301 24.04 9.99 -10.66
CA VAL A 301 23.84 11.11 -9.73
C VAL A 301 25.17 11.66 -9.20
N LEU A 302 26.14 10.80 -8.90
CA LEU A 302 27.48 11.22 -8.48
C LEU A 302 28.14 12.09 -9.57
N ASN A 303 28.02 11.70 -10.83
CA ASN A 303 28.49 12.49 -11.96
C ASN A 303 27.76 13.84 -12.08
N LEU A 304 26.43 13.87 -11.90
CA LEU A 304 25.68 15.13 -11.87
C LEU A 304 26.11 16.04 -10.72
N ILE A 305 26.38 15.47 -9.55
CA ILE A 305 26.88 16.22 -8.40
C ILE A 305 28.23 16.86 -8.72
N LYS A 306 29.19 16.06 -9.20
CA LYS A 306 30.56 16.50 -9.45
C LYS A 306 30.68 17.47 -10.65
N ASN A 307 29.87 17.29 -11.69
CA ASN A 307 30.02 18.07 -12.93
C ASN A 307 29.09 19.29 -13.00
N ASN A 308 27.91 19.23 -12.39
CA ASN A 308 26.88 20.26 -12.51
C ASN A 308 26.65 20.97 -11.18
N ILE A 309 26.24 20.23 -10.14
CA ILE A 309 25.89 20.83 -8.84
C ILE A 309 27.10 21.51 -8.23
N PHE A 310 28.29 20.90 -8.29
CA PHE A 310 29.53 21.48 -7.80
C PHE A 310 29.79 22.87 -8.38
N LYS A 311 29.60 23.06 -9.70
CA LYS A 311 29.77 24.35 -10.36
C LYS A 311 28.77 25.39 -9.89
N GLU A 312 27.50 25.00 -9.70
CA GLU A 312 26.47 25.91 -9.19
C GLU A 312 26.75 26.31 -7.74
N LEU A 313 27.18 25.37 -6.89
CA LEU A 313 27.59 25.67 -5.52
C LEU A 313 28.79 26.62 -5.49
N GLN A 314 29.77 26.46 -6.39
CA GLN A 314 30.89 27.40 -6.52
C GLN A 314 30.41 28.80 -6.90
N LYS A 315 29.51 28.93 -7.88
CA LYS A 315 28.93 30.23 -8.25
C LYS A 315 28.20 30.91 -7.08
N VAL A 316 27.44 30.14 -6.30
CA VAL A 316 26.76 30.65 -5.10
C VAL A 316 27.78 31.14 -4.07
N ASN A 317 28.83 30.36 -3.80
CA ASN A 317 29.91 30.73 -2.90
C ASN A 317 30.59 32.04 -3.33
N ASP A 318 30.91 32.19 -4.62
CA ASP A 318 31.58 33.37 -5.16
C ASP A 318 30.67 34.61 -5.08
N LYS A 319 29.37 34.46 -5.37
CA LYS A 319 28.38 35.54 -5.19
C LYS A 319 28.29 35.97 -3.73
N LEU A 320 28.20 35.02 -2.79
CA LEU A 320 28.17 35.34 -1.36
C LEU A 320 29.45 36.07 -0.94
N LYS A 321 30.63 35.59 -1.33
CA LYS A 321 31.90 36.28 -1.06
C LYS A 321 31.93 37.72 -1.60
N ASN A 322 31.42 37.93 -2.82
CA ASN A 322 31.35 39.27 -3.41
C ASN A 322 30.39 40.20 -2.65
N ASN A 323 29.22 39.70 -2.25
CA ASN A 323 28.27 40.48 -1.44
C ASN A 323 28.90 40.93 -0.11
N PHE A 324 29.65 40.05 0.56
CA PHE A 324 30.38 40.42 1.79
C PHE A 324 31.48 41.46 1.56
N LYS A 325 32.21 41.37 0.44
CA LYS A 325 33.20 42.39 0.07
C LYS A 325 32.54 43.76 -0.15
N ILE A 326 31.40 43.81 -0.82
CA ILE A 326 30.63 45.05 -1.06
C ILE A 326 30.10 45.62 0.25
N ALA A 327 29.61 44.77 1.15
CA ALA A 327 29.11 45.18 2.46
C ALA A 327 30.22 45.68 3.42
N ASN A 328 31.51 45.52 3.06
CA ASN A 328 32.67 45.82 3.89
C ASN A 328 32.59 45.21 5.30
N PHE A 329 32.01 44.01 5.39
CA PHE A 329 31.75 43.31 6.64
C PHE A 329 32.86 42.29 6.92
N VAL A 330 33.53 42.40 8.06
CA VAL A 330 34.60 41.49 8.50
C VAL A 330 34.19 40.81 9.81
N ASP A 331 33.69 39.58 9.72
CA ASP A 331 33.38 38.71 10.86
C ASP A 331 34.22 37.43 10.81
N LYS A 332 34.92 37.13 11.91
CA LYS A 332 35.73 35.90 12.06
C LYS A 332 34.90 34.63 11.87
N LYS A 333 33.62 34.62 12.25
CA LYS A 333 32.72 33.47 12.08
C LYS A 333 32.48 33.17 10.60
N ILE A 334 32.28 34.20 9.78
CA ILE A 334 32.10 34.04 8.33
C ILE A 334 33.37 33.50 7.67
N GLU A 335 34.54 33.97 8.10
CA GLU A 335 35.81 33.46 7.60
C GLU A 335 35.95 31.96 7.88
N ILE A 336 35.52 31.49 9.07
CA ILE A 336 35.47 30.07 9.41
C ILE A 336 34.49 29.32 8.50
N HIS A 337 33.28 29.84 8.28
CA HIS A 337 32.29 29.21 7.40
C HIS A 337 32.79 29.09 5.95
N PHE A 338 33.45 30.11 5.40
CA PHE A 338 34.05 30.02 4.05
C PHE A 338 35.24 29.05 3.97
N LYS A 339 36.03 28.92 5.05
CA LYS A 339 37.07 27.88 5.14
C LYS A 339 36.44 26.49 5.14
N ASN A 340 35.36 26.27 5.89
CA ASN A 340 34.63 25.00 5.92
C ASN A 340 34.04 24.65 4.55
N ILE A 341 33.41 25.60 3.86
CA ILE A 341 32.91 25.39 2.49
C ILE A 341 34.04 24.99 1.54
N SER A 342 35.19 25.65 1.63
CA SER A 342 36.35 25.33 0.80
C SER A 342 36.86 23.91 1.07
N PHE A 343 36.91 23.51 2.35
CA PHE A 343 37.23 22.14 2.74
C PHE A 343 36.22 21.12 2.19
N PHE A 344 34.92 21.38 2.32
CA PHE A 344 33.88 20.52 1.78
C PHE A 344 33.95 20.40 0.25
N PHE A 345 34.28 21.48 -0.46
CA PHE A 345 34.49 21.44 -1.91
C PHE A 345 35.66 20.54 -2.32
N GLU A 346 36.77 20.56 -1.59
CA GLU A 346 37.89 19.66 -1.89
C GLU A 346 37.52 18.20 -1.65
N GLN A 347 36.80 17.90 -0.56
CA GLN A 347 36.33 16.54 -0.29
C GLN A 347 35.32 16.05 -1.34
N LEU A 348 34.44 16.93 -1.82
CA LEU A 348 33.38 16.59 -2.77
C LEU A 348 33.91 16.09 -4.13
N LYS A 349 35.14 16.46 -4.52
CA LYS A 349 35.79 15.97 -5.75
C LYS A 349 36.04 14.46 -5.69
N PHE A 350 36.42 13.94 -4.53
CA PHE A 350 36.90 12.57 -4.35
C PHE A 350 35.93 11.66 -3.60
N SER A 351 34.85 12.20 -3.03
CA SER A 351 33.86 11.43 -2.27
C SER A 351 33.07 10.44 -3.13
N ASP A 352 32.61 9.37 -2.47
CA ASP A 352 31.62 8.43 -2.99
C ASP A 352 30.20 9.04 -3.00
N PHE A 353 29.20 8.28 -3.46
CA PHE A 353 27.82 8.76 -3.57
C PHE A 353 27.26 9.27 -2.24
N ASP A 354 27.33 8.46 -1.19
CA ASP A 354 26.67 8.74 0.09
C ASP A 354 27.35 9.94 0.79
N SER A 355 28.69 9.99 0.74
CA SER A 355 29.48 11.12 1.25
C SER A 355 29.25 12.40 0.43
N SER A 356 29.14 12.31 -0.90
CA SER A 356 28.87 13.49 -1.75
C SER A 356 27.53 14.14 -1.45
N ILE A 357 26.48 13.34 -1.22
CA ILE A 357 25.15 13.85 -0.85
C ILE A 357 25.22 14.59 0.50
N ASN A 358 25.92 14.03 1.48
CA ASN A 358 26.05 14.67 2.79
C ASN A 358 26.86 15.97 2.70
N LEU A 359 27.97 15.98 1.96
CA LEU A 359 28.76 17.19 1.74
C LEU A 359 27.96 18.30 1.05
N VAL A 360 27.13 17.97 0.05
CA VAL A 360 26.24 18.96 -0.59
C VAL A 360 25.26 19.55 0.42
N LYS A 361 24.65 18.73 1.30
CA LYS A 361 23.76 19.22 2.36
C LYS A 361 24.48 20.14 3.33
N GLU A 362 25.70 19.77 3.74
CA GLU A 362 26.52 20.58 4.64
C GLU A 362 26.89 21.93 4.01
N ILE A 363 27.31 21.94 2.74
CA ILE A 363 27.58 23.18 2.01
C ILE A 363 26.34 24.07 1.96
N LEU A 364 25.17 23.52 1.60
CA LEU A 364 23.93 24.27 1.56
C LEU A 364 23.56 24.85 2.93
N ARG A 365 23.69 24.06 4.00
CA ARG A 365 23.47 24.53 5.37
C ARG A 365 24.40 25.69 5.70
N THR A 366 25.69 25.57 5.42
CA THR A 366 26.64 26.65 5.66
C THR A 366 26.33 27.90 4.83
N PHE A 367 25.86 27.77 3.58
CA PHE A 367 25.38 28.92 2.81
C PHE A 367 24.19 29.62 3.47
N PHE A 368 23.22 28.88 4.01
CA PHE A 368 22.09 29.46 4.73
C PHE A 368 22.55 30.22 5.99
N GLU A 369 23.46 29.64 6.77
CA GLU A 369 24.03 30.28 7.96
C GLU A 369 24.76 31.58 7.60
N ILE A 370 25.60 31.56 6.56
CA ILE A 370 26.28 32.75 6.04
C ILE A 370 25.27 33.83 5.61
N ASN A 371 24.23 33.45 4.87
CA ASN A 371 23.24 34.40 4.38
C ASN A 371 22.42 35.04 5.51
N GLN A 372 22.10 34.28 6.57
CA GLN A 372 21.43 34.84 7.75
C GLN A 372 22.30 35.89 8.44
N ILE A 373 23.59 35.62 8.61
CA ILE A 373 24.52 36.62 9.20
C ILE A 373 24.56 37.90 8.36
N LEU A 374 24.54 37.80 7.02
CA LEU A 374 24.50 38.98 6.15
C LEU A 374 23.21 39.79 6.33
N ILE A 375 22.07 39.09 6.38
CA ILE A 375 20.75 39.71 6.57
C ILE A 375 20.69 40.44 7.92
N ASP A 376 21.13 39.79 9.00
CA ASP A 376 21.16 40.38 10.32
C ASP A 376 22.05 41.64 10.38
N TYR A 377 23.21 41.60 9.72
CA TYR A 377 24.11 42.74 9.63
C TYR A 377 23.50 43.93 8.87
N GLU A 378 22.96 43.69 7.67
CA GLU A 378 22.31 44.75 6.88
C GLU A 378 21.09 45.32 7.61
N PHE A 379 20.32 44.48 8.31
CA PHE A 379 19.20 44.93 9.14
C PHE A 379 19.66 45.86 10.27
N GLN A 380 20.70 45.49 11.03
CA GLN A 380 21.24 46.33 12.11
C GLN A 380 21.77 47.67 11.57
N LYS A 381 22.43 47.65 10.41
CA LYS A 381 22.93 48.86 9.74
C LYS A 381 21.78 49.79 9.33
N GLN A 382 20.73 49.26 8.71
CA GLN A 382 19.55 50.03 8.34
C GLN A 382 18.82 50.58 9.57
N GLN A 383 18.66 49.78 10.63
CA GLN A 383 18.05 50.22 11.88
C GLN A 383 18.82 51.42 12.49
N LYS A 384 20.15 51.36 12.48
CA LYS A 384 21.00 52.47 12.95
C LYS A 384 20.84 53.72 12.09
N GLN A 385 20.82 53.58 10.76
CA GLN A 385 20.62 54.71 9.84
C GLN A 385 19.25 55.37 10.02
N VAL A 386 18.19 54.59 10.21
CA VAL A 386 16.84 55.11 10.46
C VAL A 386 16.80 55.89 11.78
N TYR A 387 17.44 55.36 12.83
CA TYR A 387 17.55 56.05 14.11
C TYR A 387 18.32 57.37 14.00
N GLU A 388 19.49 57.36 13.33
CA GLU A 388 20.30 58.55 13.11
C GLU A 388 19.56 59.61 12.28
N ASN A 389 18.84 59.21 11.22
CA ASN A 389 18.06 60.13 10.38
C ASN A 389 16.89 60.76 11.15
N GLY A 390 16.10 59.97 11.88
CA GLY A 390 14.99 60.48 12.67
C GLY A 390 15.45 61.47 13.76
N PHE A 391 16.60 61.19 14.39
CA PHE A 391 17.17 62.09 15.40
C PHE A 391 17.74 63.38 14.79
N ASN A 392 18.32 63.33 13.58
CA ASN A 392 18.75 64.54 12.87
C ASN A 392 17.57 65.44 12.49
N GLU A 393 16.44 64.87 12.07
CA GLU A 393 15.20 65.63 11.81
C GLU A 393 14.67 66.33 13.08
N GLU A 394 14.77 65.67 14.25
CA GLU A 394 14.44 66.28 15.55
C GLU A 394 15.41 67.41 15.92
N ILE A 395 16.71 67.24 15.69
CA ILE A 395 17.72 68.29 15.87
C ILE A 395 17.39 69.51 15.01
N ASP A 396 17.18 69.32 13.71
CA ASP A 396 16.89 70.42 12.77
C ASP A 396 15.61 71.16 13.15
N SER A 397 14.56 70.43 13.54
CA SER A 397 13.30 71.02 14.02
C SER A 397 13.51 71.85 15.29
N SER A 398 14.30 71.33 16.25
CA SER A 398 14.61 72.06 17.48
C SER A 398 15.47 73.31 17.23
N LEU A 399 16.39 73.26 16.26
CA LEU A 399 17.21 74.40 15.86
C LEU A 399 16.37 75.49 15.20
N ASN A 400 15.40 75.11 14.36
CA ASN A 400 14.44 76.06 13.79
C ASN A 400 13.65 76.77 14.89
N LEU A 401 13.11 76.02 15.86
CA LEU A 401 12.42 76.59 17.03
C LEU A 401 13.33 77.51 17.83
N TYR A 402 14.59 77.14 18.04
CA TYR A 402 15.57 78.01 18.68
C TYR A 402 15.70 79.36 17.97
N PHE A 403 15.87 79.37 16.64
CA PHE A 403 15.99 80.63 15.91
C PHE A 403 14.70 81.45 15.94
N GLU A 404 13.53 80.80 15.86
CA GLU A 404 12.24 81.46 16.03
C GLU A 404 12.09 82.10 17.42
N ILE A 405 12.50 81.38 18.48
CA ILE A 405 12.52 81.89 19.86
C ILE A 405 13.43 83.11 19.97
N MET A 406 14.66 83.02 19.47
CA MET A 406 15.66 84.09 19.59
C MET A 406 15.26 85.37 18.85
N GLN A 407 14.42 85.26 17.81
CA GLN A 407 13.90 86.40 17.06
C GLN A 407 12.53 86.88 17.57
N ASN A 408 11.96 86.22 18.58
CA ASN A 408 10.60 86.47 19.00
C ASN A 408 10.46 87.75 19.83
N LYS A 409 9.56 88.63 19.38
CA LYS A 409 9.31 89.95 20.00
C LYS A 409 8.68 89.89 21.41
N TYR A 410 8.19 88.75 21.90
CA TYR A 410 7.58 88.68 23.23
C TYR A 410 8.60 88.45 24.36
N LEU A 411 9.86 88.17 24.03
CA LEU A 411 10.87 87.76 25.02
C LEU A 411 11.82 88.90 25.46
N PHE A 412 11.38 90.16 25.39
CA PHE A 412 12.19 91.33 25.78
C PHE A 412 12.26 91.60 27.30
N ALA A 413 11.44 90.93 28.10
CA ALA A 413 11.42 91.13 29.55
C ALA A 413 12.72 90.62 30.20
N SER A 414 13.17 91.32 31.26
CA SER A 414 14.42 90.96 31.97
C SER A 414 14.37 89.56 32.59
N GLU A 415 13.18 89.05 32.92
CA GLU A 415 12.98 87.72 33.51
C GLU A 415 13.40 86.57 32.58
N TYR A 416 13.40 86.79 31.25
CA TYR A 416 13.77 85.77 30.27
C TYR A 416 15.27 85.74 29.95
N GLN A 417 16.03 86.78 30.32
CA GLN A 417 17.41 86.97 29.88
C GLN A 417 18.35 85.85 30.31
N GLU A 418 18.23 85.36 31.54
CA GLU A 418 19.12 84.30 32.04
C GLU A 418 18.91 82.99 31.28
N ASN A 419 17.65 82.56 31.10
CA ASN A 419 17.33 81.34 30.36
C ASN A 419 17.65 81.47 28.86
N LEU A 420 17.53 82.67 28.27
CA LEU A 420 17.92 82.92 26.88
C LEU A 420 19.44 82.82 26.71
N LEU A 421 20.20 83.34 27.67
CA LEU A 421 21.66 83.18 27.69
C LEU A 421 22.06 81.71 27.85
N GLN A 422 21.37 80.95 28.71
CA GLN A 422 21.59 79.51 28.85
C GLN A 422 21.29 78.76 27.53
N LEU A 423 20.15 79.03 26.90
CA LEU A 423 19.77 78.42 25.63
C LEU A 423 20.80 78.75 24.53
N LYS A 424 21.18 80.03 24.42
CA LYS A 424 22.23 80.48 23.50
C LYS A 424 23.58 79.81 23.77
N SER A 425 23.97 79.67 25.04
CA SER A 425 25.22 78.99 25.39
C SER A 425 25.21 77.51 25.01
N ILE A 426 24.07 76.82 25.14
CA ILE A 426 23.93 75.43 24.69
C ILE A 426 24.04 75.34 23.17
N TYR A 427 23.35 76.22 22.44
CA TYR A 427 23.47 76.30 20.98
C TYR A 427 24.94 76.50 20.54
N GLU A 428 25.60 77.52 21.09
CA GLU A 428 26.98 77.87 20.73
C GLU A 428 27.97 76.74 21.03
N GLN A 429 27.81 76.01 22.14
CA GLN A 429 28.76 74.97 22.52
C GLN A 429 28.53 73.63 21.81
N TYR A 430 27.29 73.27 21.52
CA TYR A 430 26.94 71.91 21.09
C TYR A 430 26.42 71.80 19.66
N PHE A 431 25.96 72.90 19.05
CA PHE A 431 25.32 72.88 17.73
C PHE A 431 26.04 73.71 16.66
N THR A 432 27.04 74.54 17.00
CA THR A 432 27.80 75.34 16.01
C THR A 432 29.03 74.63 15.43
N LEU A 433 29.53 73.61 16.13
CA LEU A 433 30.63 72.76 15.67
C LEU A 433 30.07 71.48 15.03
N GLU A 434 30.93 70.67 14.40
CA GLU A 434 30.53 69.36 13.87
C GLU A 434 29.79 68.56 14.95
N LEU A 435 28.52 68.21 14.67
CA LEU A 435 27.60 67.62 15.64
C LEU A 435 28.18 66.32 16.20
N ASN A 436 28.35 66.26 17.52
CA ASN A 436 28.83 65.08 18.21
C ASN A 436 27.73 64.51 19.11
N PHE A 437 27.16 63.38 18.70
CA PHE A 437 26.03 62.74 19.37
C PHE A 437 26.26 62.48 20.87
N ILE A 438 27.43 61.95 21.26
CA ILE A 438 27.75 61.62 22.65
C ILE A 438 27.79 62.87 23.55
N LYS A 439 28.16 64.02 22.98
CA LYS A 439 28.15 65.30 23.71
C LYS A 439 26.75 65.89 23.77
N LEU A 440 25.99 65.79 22.68
CA LEU A 440 24.64 66.35 22.55
C LEU A 440 23.61 65.63 23.42
N GLU A 441 23.69 64.30 23.53
CA GLU A 441 22.82 63.49 24.40
C GLU A 441 22.81 63.99 25.86
N LYS A 442 23.96 64.48 26.35
CA LYS A 442 24.09 64.98 27.74
C LYS A 442 23.35 66.28 28.00
N VAL A 443 23.07 67.06 26.96
CA VAL A 443 22.40 68.37 27.06
C VAL A 443 21.04 68.39 26.39
N TRP A 444 20.66 67.33 25.67
CA TRP A 444 19.46 67.27 24.84
C TRP A 444 18.17 67.54 25.63
N ASN A 445 17.98 66.88 26.76
CA ASN A 445 16.78 67.11 27.59
C ASN A 445 16.70 68.56 28.06
N ARG A 446 17.83 69.14 28.48
CA ARG A 446 17.88 70.54 28.94
C ARG A 446 17.63 71.53 27.79
N TRP A 447 18.14 71.23 26.60
CA TRP A 447 17.91 71.99 25.38
C TRP A 447 16.42 72.02 25.03
N ILE A 448 15.78 70.85 24.98
CA ILE A 448 14.35 70.73 24.69
C ILE A 448 13.49 71.39 25.78
N GLU A 449 13.82 71.20 27.07
CA GLU A 449 13.13 71.87 28.18
C GLU A 449 13.12 73.39 28.03
N LEU A 450 14.28 73.99 27.69
CA LEU A 450 14.38 75.44 27.48
C LEU A 450 13.60 75.91 26.25
N ILE A 451 13.66 75.16 25.15
CA ILE A 451 12.84 75.45 23.95
C ILE A 451 11.36 75.42 24.30
N CYS A 452 10.88 74.35 24.95
CA CYS A 452 9.48 74.21 25.34
C CYS A 452 9.03 75.34 26.27
N TYR A 453 9.84 75.67 27.27
CA TYR A 453 9.58 76.80 28.17
C TYR A 453 9.36 78.10 27.40
N PHE A 454 10.21 78.41 26.41
CA PHE A 454 10.05 79.64 25.64
C PHE A 454 8.88 79.61 24.66
N VAL A 455 8.58 78.46 24.04
CA VAL A 455 7.39 78.31 23.20
C VAL A 455 6.13 78.56 24.04
N GLU A 456 6.07 78.04 25.26
CA GLU A 456 4.97 78.28 26.20
C GLU A 456 4.86 79.76 26.58
N GLU A 457 5.96 80.41 26.96
CA GLU A 457 5.97 81.84 27.30
C GLU A 457 5.57 82.73 26.12
N ILE A 458 5.99 82.39 24.90
CA ILE A 458 5.56 83.07 23.66
C ILE A 458 4.04 82.91 23.49
N ALA A 459 3.51 81.70 23.62
CA ALA A 459 2.08 81.43 23.47
C ALA A 459 1.24 82.15 24.52
N ILE A 460 1.71 82.15 25.78
CA ILE A 460 1.08 82.88 26.89
C ILE A 460 1.05 84.39 26.59
N ASN A 461 2.17 84.97 26.14
CA ASN A 461 2.23 86.40 25.82
C ASN A 461 1.37 86.78 24.61
N GLN A 462 1.27 85.92 23.58
CA GLN A 462 0.33 86.11 22.47
C GLN A 462 -1.12 86.11 22.95
N GLN A 463 -1.46 85.21 23.87
CA GLN A 463 -2.79 85.15 24.47
C GLN A 463 -3.09 86.42 25.28
N TYR A 464 -2.14 86.91 26.08
CA TYR A 464 -2.28 88.17 26.78
C TYR A 464 -2.34 89.39 25.86
N GLU A 465 -1.64 89.39 24.72
CA GLU A 465 -1.81 90.43 23.70
C GLU A 465 -3.26 90.44 23.18
N HIS A 466 -3.82 89.27 22.89
CA HIS A 466 -5.19 89.15 22.45
C HIS A 466 -6.18 89.66 23.51
N TYR A 467 -6.02 89.26 24.76
CA TYR A 467 -6.83 89.74 25.88
C TYR A 467 -6.69 91.25 26.10
N PHE A 468 -5.46 91.76 26.07
CA PHE A 468 -5.17 93.17 26.16
C PHE A 468 -5.86 93.95 25.05
N LYS A 469 -5.66 93.59 23.77
CA LYS A 469 -6.29 94.27 22.63
C LYS A 469 -7.81 94.28 22.73
N THR A 470 -8.40 93.13 23.10
CA THR A 470 -9.85 93.02 23.27
C THR A 470 -10.37 93.95 24.36
N ALA A 471 -9.73 93.95 25.55
CA ALA A 471 -10.11 94.82 26.65
C ALA A 471 -9.88 96.31 26.32
N TYR A 472 -8.76 96.63 25.69
CA TYR A 472 -8.39 97.98 25.26
C TYR A 472 -9.38 98.54 24.23
N ASP A 473 -9.78 97.74 23.23
CA ASP A 473 -10.76 98.12 22.22
C ASP A 473 -12.16 98.35 22.81
N LEU A 474 -12.58 97.50 23.75
CA LEU A 474 -13.86 97.67 24.45
C LEU A 474 -13.87 98.96 25.28
N LEU A 475 -12.78 99.25 25.99
CA LEU A 475 -12.64 100.47 26.79
C LEU A 475 -12.63 101.73 25.92
N ASN A 476 -11.92 101.70 24.80
CA ASN A 476 -11.89 102.82 23.84
C ASN A 476 -13.26 103.11 23.22
N LYS A 477 -14.12 102.10 23.09
CA LYS A 477 -15.49 102.24 22.56
C LYS A 477 -16.53 102.63 23.61
N SER A 478 -16.17 102.66 24.89
CA SER A 478 -17.09 103.05 25.97
C SER A 478 -17.37 104.56 25.95
N GLU A 479 -18.61 104.97 26.27
CA GLU A 479 -19.03 106.39 26.20
C GLU A 479 -18.18 107.35 27.06
N LYS A 480 -17.58 106.86 28.16
CA LYS A 480 -16.73 107.65 29.06
C LYS A 480 -15.24 107.63 28.69
N ASN A 481 -14.84 106.86 27.67
CA ASN A 481 -13.46 106.53 27.28
C ASN A 481 -12.39 106.84 28.36
N PRO A 482 -12.16 105.90 29.30
CA PRO A 482 -11.22 106.12 30.40
C PRO A 482 -9.75 106.28 29.94
N LEU A 483 -9.42 105.83 28.72
CA LEU A 483 -8.06 105.91 28.17
C LEU A 483 -7.74 107.30 27.60
N GLN A 484 -8.75 108.08 27.22
CA GLN A 484 -8.59 109.49 26.85
C GLN A 484 -8.55 110.42 28.06
N THR A 485 -9.28 110.08 29.13
CA THR A 485 -9.40 110.91 30.33
C THR A 485 -8.26 110.68 31.32
N ASN A 486 -7.65 109.48 31.35
CA ASN A 486 -6.50 109.17 32.20
C ASN A 486 -5.20 109.06 31.38
N THR A 487 -4.52 110.20 31.19
CA THR A 487 -3.26 110.27 30.46
C THR A 487 -2.13 109.48 31.10
N GLU A 488 -2.12 109.29 32.42
CA GLU A 488 -1.08 108.49 33.10
C GLU A 488 -1.22 106.99 32.77
N LEU A 489 -2.44 106.46 32.84
CA LEU A 489 -2.74 105.08 32.46
C LEU A 489 -2.41 104.84 30.98
N SER A 490 -2.84 105.74 30.11
CA SER A 490 -2.59 105.65 28.66
C SER A 490 -1.09 105.66 28.35
N ASN A 491 -0.31 106.54 28.98
CA ASN A 491 1.15 106.56 28.83
C ASN A 491 1.82 105.29 29.36
N LYS A 492 1.40 104.77 30.53
CA LYS A 492 1.94 103.52 31.09
C LYS A 492 1.64 102.32 30.18
N LEU A 493 0.42 102.23 29.65
CA LEU A 493 0.05 101.18 28.70
C LEU A 493 0.83 101.31 27.39
N ALA A 494 1.02 102.52 26.86
CA ALA A 494 1.83 102.75 25.67
C ALA A 494 3.29 102.30 25.87
N ILE A 495 3.86 102.54 27.06
CA ILE A 495 5.22 102.08 27.41
C ILE A 495 5.29 100.55 27.47
N PHE A 496 4.32 99.89 28.11
CA PHE A 496 4.32 98.43 28.20
C PHE A 496 4.07 97.75 26.85
N VAL A 497 3.13 98.27 26.05
CA VAL A 497 2.85 97.77 24.69
C VAL A 497 4.04 97.99 23.76
N ALA A 498 4.70 99.14 23.83
CA ALA A 498 5.92 99.40 23.05
C ALA A 498 7.07 98.43 23.38
N LYS A 499 7.03 97.84 24.59
CA LYS A 499 7.97 96.80 25.04
C LYS A 499 7.40 95.38 24.94
N TYR A 500 6.24 95.20 24.30
CA TYR A 500 5.53 93.93 24.16
C TYR A 500 5.18 93.23 25.49
N GLN A 501 5.08 93.99 26.58
CA GLN A 501 4.73 93.50 27.93
C GLN A 501 3.20 93.43 28.09
N TYR A 502 2.57 92.53 27.34
CA TYR A 502 1.12 92.46 27.23
C TYR A 502 0.44 91.89 28.48
N LYS A 503 1.12 91.03 29.23
CA LYS A 503 0.64 90.51 30.51
C LYS A 503 0.51 91.62 31.55
N GLU A 504 1.51 92.48 31.65
CA GLU A 504 1.54 93.66 32.52
C GLU A 504 0.53 94.70 32.04
N SER A 505 0.42 94.90 30.72
CA SER A 505 -0.57 95.79 30.11
C SER A 505 -2.01 95.35 30.43
N PHE A 506 -2.29 94.05 30.32
CA PHE A 506 -3.60 93.49 30.64
C PHE A 506 -3.89 93.55 32.14
N LYS A 507 -2.91 93.23 33.00
CA LYS A 507 -3.06 93.39 34.47
C LYS A 507 -3.38 94.84 34.84
N LEU A 508 -2.69 95.81 34.24
CA LEU A 508 -2.93 97.22 34.51
C LEU A 508 -4.35 97.65 34.08
N LEU A 509 -4.83 97.17 32.93
CA LEU A 509 -6.23 97.36 32.53
C LEU A 509 -7.21 96.69 33.49
N GLN A 510 -6.91 95.47 33.94
CA GLN A 510 -7.75 94.72 34.87
C GLN A 510 -7.83 95.39 36.25
N GLU A 511 -6.72 95.93 36.75
CA GLU A 511 -6.67 96.68 38.01
C GLU A 511 -7.44 97.98 37.94
N TYR A 512 -7.41 98.67 36.79
CA TYR A 512 -8.20 99.88 36.58
C TYR A 512 -9.71 99.60 36.46
N LEU A 513 -10.07 98.43 35.93
CA LEU A 513 -11.46 98.00 35.77
C LEU A 513 -12.10 97.45 37.06
N LYS A 514 -11.29 97.17 38.09
CA LYS A 514 -11.75 96.82 39.45
C LYS A 514 -12.02 98.09 40.25
#